data_AF-A0A4C1ZFN3-F1
#
_entry.id   AF-A0A4C1ZFN3-F1
#
_cell.length_a   1.000
_cell.length_b   1.000
_cell.length_c   1.000
_cell.angle_alpha   90.00
_cell.angle_beta   90.00
_cell.angle_gamma   90.00
#
_symmetry.space_group_name_H-M   'P 1'
#
loop_
_entity.id
_entity.type
_entity.pdbx_description
1 polymer ?
#
loop_
_entity_poly.entity_id
_entity_poly.type
_entity_poly.pdbx_seq_one_letter_code
_entity_poly.pdbx_strand_id
1 'polypeptide(L)'
;MGNGPSGFIERKCPFVNCYVTGDANLLGDYTKFDVLAFLGPEIVRAPRSSLPVKRSSHQKFVFATIESADNYPVCDRHLDGFFNWTWTYRLDSDARWGYLVVRDRDNNVIGPNKVMHWMKLEDMDPVSDDLKKRLKSKSKAAAWFVSNCYTRSHREDFVGAVRKHLTKYNLTVDVYGQCGPLKCSRDDMSRCLNKIQTDYYFYFSFENSFSEDYVTEKLTYPLQNDAVPVVYGGANYTRFMPDGIYLNAKELGAEELARTMHAIINDPERYYQFFRWQSHYSFHRRQESVETDDYCRFCSMLNDEELVKRTTVYRNFKEWWTPPGKC
;
A
#
# COMPACT_ATOMS: atom_id res chain seq x y z
N MET A 1 -15.29 -2.93 -9.30
CA MET A 1 -15.46 -2.10 -10.51
C MET A 1 -16.89 -1.60 -10.69
N GLY A 2 -17.93 -2.29 -10.20
CA GLY A 2 -19.31 -2.02 -10.65
C GLY A 2 -19.59 -2.79 -11.94
N ASN A 3 -20.82 -2.72 -12.47
CA ASN A 3 -21.20 -3.35 -13.73
C ASN A 3 -21.81 -2.30 -14.67
N GLY A 4 -21.39 -2.32 -15.93
CA GLY A 4 -21.69 -1.30 -16.92
C GLY A 4 -21.00 0.04 -16.66
N PRO A 5 -21.60 1.16 -17.12
CA PRO A 5 -21.00 2.50 -16.98
C PRO A 5 -21.18 3.10 -15.59
N SER A 6 -22.05 2.54 -14.73
CA SER A 6 -22.32 3.06 -13.38
C SER A 6 -21.06 3.09 -12.52
N GLY A 7 -20.13 2.16 -12.75
CA GLY A 7 -18.82 2.12 -12.13
C GLY A 7 -18.04 3.43 -12.23
N PHE A 8 -18.25 4.21 -13.29
CA PHE A 8 -17.55 5.48 -13.53
C PHE A 8 -18.44 6.70 -13.24
N ILE A 9 -19.74 6.60 -13.55
CA ILE A 9 -20.70 7.69 -13.31
C ILE A 9 -20.85 7.96 -11.81
N GLU A 10 -21.06 6.94 -10.99
CA GLU A 10 -21.26 7.09 -9.54
C GLU A 10 -20.01 7.65 -8.84
N ARG A 11 -18.83 7.38 -9.40
CA ARG A 11 -17.54 7.89 -8.93
C ARG A 11 -17.20 9.28 -9.44
N LYS A 12 -18.06 9.86 -10.31
CA LYS A 12 -17.85 11.16 -10.95
C LYS A 12 -16.49 11.22 -11.66
N CYS A 13 -16.11 10.14 -12.33
CA CYS A 13 -14.86 10.08 -13.08
C CYS A 13 -14.85 11.13 -14.20
N PRO A 14 -13.68 11.66 -14.60
CA PRO A 14 -13.57 12.58 -15.73
C PRO A 14 -14.05 11.96 -17.05
N PHE A 15 -13.84 10.64 -17.19
CA PHE A 15 -14.31 9.84 -18.31
C PHE A 15 -15.34 8.83 -17.80
N VAL A 16 -16.51 8.81 -18.44
CA VAL A 16 -17.64 7.92 -18.10
C VAL A 16 -18.06 7.02 -19.26
N ASN A 17 -17.31 7.03 -20.36
CA ASN A 17 -17.52 6.21 -21.55
C ASN A 17 -17.00 4.77 -21.40
N CYS A 18 -16.24 4.48 -20.34
CA CYS A 18 -15.81 3.12 -20.06
C CYS A 18 -16.98 2.24 -19.59
N TYR A 19 -16.95 0.97 -19.98
CA TYR A 19 -17.93 -0.03 -19.61
C TYR A 19 -17.21 -1.26 -19.04
N VAL A 20 -17.60 -1.72 -17.85
CA VAL A 20 -17.00 -2.90 -17.22
C VAL A 20 -18.05 -3.98 -17.00
N THR A 21 -17.74 -5.24 -17.31
CA THR A 21 -18.60 -6.38 -17.03
C THR A 21 -17.78 -7.59 -16.61
N GLY A 22 -18.40 -8.47 -15.81
CA GLY A 22 -17.90 -9.82 -15.56
C GLY A 22 -18.47 -10.87 -16.52
N ASP A 23 -19.43 -10.49 -17.38
CA ASP A 23 -20.00 -11.37 -18.39
C ASP A 23 -19.11 -11.41 -19.64
N ALA A 24 -18.37 -12.51 -19.79
CA ALA A 24 -17.46 -12.75 -20.91
C ALA A 24 -18.17 -12.81 -22.28
N ASN A 25 -19.50 -13.00 -22.31
CA ASN A 25 -20.28 -13.17 -23.54
C ASN A 25 -21.04 -11.91 -23.96
N LEU A 26 -20.94 -10.79 -23.22
CA LEU A 26 -21.76 -9.59 -23.49
C LEU A 26 -21.67 -9.08 -24.94
N LEU A 27 -20.51 -9.20 -25.59
CA LEU A 27 -20.30 -8.80 -26.99
C LEU A 27 -20.29 -9.98 -27.98
N GLY A 28 -20.63 -11.17 -27.50
CA GLY A 28 -20.56 -12.46 -28.21
C GLY A 28 -19.15 -13.00 -28.45
N ASP A 29 -18.14 -12.13 -28.50
CA ASP A 29 -16.72 -12.51 -28.59
C ASP A 29 -15.89 -11.58 -27.69
N TYR A 30 -15.08 -12.18 -26.83
CA TYR A 30 -14.21 -11.43 -25.93
C TYR A 30 -13.14 -10.63 -26.68
N THR A 31 -12.84 -10.94 -27.95
CA THR A 31 -11.87 -10.17 -28.74
C THR A 31 -12.34 -8.76 -29.09
N LYS A 32 -13.63 -8.45 -28.83
CA LYS A 32 -14.24 -7.15 -29.08
C LYS A 32 -14.10 -6.15 -27.92
N PHE A 33 -13.68 -6.60 -26.74
CA PHE A 33 -13.40 -5.70 -25.63
C PHE A 33 -12.02 -5.05 -25.80
N ASP A 34 -11.88 -3.78 -25.44
CA ASP A 34 -10.58 -3.09 -25.46
C ASP A 34 -9.61 -3.68 -24.43
N VAL A 35 -10.14 -4.17 -23.31
CA VAL A 35 -9.38 -4.69 -22.17
C VAL A 35 -9.95 -6.01 -21.69
N LEU A 36 -9.06 -6.98 -21.45
CA LEU A 36 -9.31 -8.11 -20.56
C LEU A 36 -8.42 -7.97 -19.32
N ALA A 37 -9.04 -7.75 -18.16
CA ALA A 37 -8.34 -7.69 -16.88
C ALA A 37 -8.40 -9.04 -16.19
N PHE A 38 -7.23 -9.59 -15.87
CA PHE A 38 -7.09 -10.88 -15.20
C PHE A 38 -6.70 -10.64 -13.75
N LEU A 39 -7.53 -11.12 -12.82
CA LEU A 39 -7.29 -10.93 -11.39
C LEU A 39 -6.14 -11.81 -10.92
N GLY A 40 -5.11 -11.19 -10.31
CA GLY A 40 -3.89 -11.85 -9.86
C GLY A 40 -4.14 -13.17 -9.11
N PRO A 41 -4.87 -13.18 -7.98
CA PRO A 41 -5.12 -14.39 -7.21
C PRO A 41 -5.72 -15.57 -7.99
N GLU A 42 -6.48 -15.28 -9.04
CA GLU A 42 -7.13 -16.28 -9.90
C GLU A 42 -6.19 -16.74 -11.01
N ILE A 43 -5.61 -15.79 -11.76
CA ILE A 43 -4.84 -16.08 -12.96
C ILE A 43 -3.52 -16.79 -12.67
N VAL A 44 -2.88 -16.50 -11.53
CA VAL A 44 -1.64 -17.18 -11.14
C VAL A 44 -1.83 -18.67 -10.83
N ARG A 45 -3.08 -19.10 -10.59
CA ARG A 45 -3.46 -20.50 -10.33
C ARG A 45 -4.15 -21.14 -11.53
N ALA A 46 -4.44 -20.36 -12.57
CA ALA A 46 -5.17 -20.81 -13.73
C ALA A 46 -4.29 -21.75 -14.58
N PRO A 47 -4.81 -22.89 -15.05
CA PRO A 47 -4.08 -23.72 -16.00
C PRO A 47 -3.95 -23.00 -17.34
N ARG A 48 -2.88 -23.28 -18.09
CA ARG A 48 -2.67 -22.71 -19.44
C ARG A 48 -3.86 -22.94 -20.38
N SER A 49 -4.59 -24.06 -20.21
CA SER A 49 -5.77 -24.39 -21.01
C SER A 49 -6.97 -23.48 -20.80
N SER A 50 -7.04 -22.75 -19.68
CA SER A 50 -8.12 -21.78 -19.42
C SER A 50 -7.80 -20.38 -19.93
N LEU A 51 -6.59 -20.14 -20.45
CA LEU A 51 -6.21 -18.84 -20.96
C LEU A 51 -6.82 -18.59 -22.35
N PRO A 52 -7.34 -17.37 -22.61
CA PRO A 52 -7.73 -16.95 -23.95
C PRO A 52 -6.60 -17.15 -24.97
N VAL A 53 -6.90 -17.89 -26.03
CA VAL A 53 -5.93 -18.21 -27.11
C VAL A 53 -5.95 -17.20 -28.26
N LYS A 54 -6.99 -16.36 -28.34
CA LYS A 54 -7.10 -15.29 -29.34
C LYS A 54 -6.88 -13.95 -28.66
N ARG A 55 -6.31 -13.01 -29.41
CA ARG A 55 -6.10 -11.63 -28.98
C ARG A 55 -6.10 -10.75 -30.21
N SER A 56 -7.02 -9.79 -30.27
CA SER A 56 -6.98 -8.76 -31.32
C SER A 56 -5.81 -7.79 -31.04
N SER A 57 -5.25 -7.21 -32.11
CA SER A 57 -4.07 -6.31 -32.07
C SER A 57 -4.25 -5.09 -31.19
N HIS A 58 -5.49 -4.67 -30.96
CA HIS A 58 -5.83 -3.48 -30.18
C HIS A 58 -6.06 -3.81 -28.70
N GLN A 59 -6.22 -5.10 -28.34
CA GLN A 59 -6.62 -5.48 -26.99
C GLN A 59 -5.48 -5.38 -25.98
N LYS A 60 -5.80 -4.87 -24.80
CA LYS A 60 -4.95 -4.91 -23.63
C LYS A 60 -5.32 -6.10 -22.74
N PHE A 61 -4.35 -6.98 -22.52
CA PHE A 61 -4.45 -8.06 -21.55
C PHE A 61 -3.70 -7.57 -20.33
N VAL A 62 -4.46 -7.30 -19.27
CA VAL A 62 -4.01 -6.58 -18.08
C VAL A 62 -3.91 -7.54 -16.93
N PHE A 63 -2.73 -7.68 -16.33
CA PHE A 63 -2.61 -8.33 -15.04
C PHE A 63 -3.03 -7.34 -13.94
N ALA A 64 -4.14 -7.61 -13.25
CA ALA A 64 -4.73 -6.69 -12.29
C ALA A 64 -4.75 -7.28 -10.88
N THR A 65 -4.07 -6.65 -9.93
CA THR A 65 -4.09 -7.10 -8.53
C THR A 65 -3.60 -6.03 -7.57
N ILE A 66 -4.21 -5.99 -6.39
CA ILE A 66 -3.68 -5.24 -5.25
C ILE A 66 -3.02 -6.17 -4.21
N GLU A 67 -3.12 -7.48 -4.42
CA GLU A 67 -2.50 -8.49 -3.57
C GLU A 67 -1.01 -8.67 -3.89
N SER A 68 -0.22 -8.90 -2.84
CA SER A 68 1.24 -9.06 -2.90
C SER A 68 1.72 -10.21 -3.79
N ALA A 69 2.78 -9.96 -4.55
CA ALA A 69 3.45 -10.96 -5.38
C ALA A 69 4.09 -12.11 -4.58
N ASP A 70 4.48 -11.86 -3.33
CA ASP A 70 4.94 -12.92 -2.43
C ASP A 70 3.77 -13.81 -1.99
N ASN A 71 2.56 -13.29 -1.78
CA ASN A 71 1.39 -14.13 -1.50
C ASN A 71 0.91 -14.91 -2.74
N TYR A 72 1.09 -14.32 -3.93
CA TYR A 72 0.60 -14.84 -5.21
C TYR A 72 1.72 -14.87 -6.27
N PRO A 73 2.77 -15.68 -6.06
CA PRO A 73 3.89 -15.76 -7.00
C PRO A 73 3.47 -16.48 -8.28
N VAL A 74 4.04 -16.06 -9.41
CA VAL A 74 3.99 -16.78 -10.69
C VAL A 74 5.22 -17.68 -10.77
N CYS A 75 5.03 -18.99 -10.63
CA CYS A 75 6.15 -19.94 -10.54
C CYS A 75 6.52 -20.62 -11.85
N ASP A 76 5.60 -20.62 -12.81
CA ASP A 76 5.83 -21.12 -14.16
C ASP A 76 5.86 -19.97 -15.18
N ARG A 77 6.51 -20.21 -16.33
CA ARG A 77 6.70 -19.21 -17.39
C ARG A 77 5.53 -19.11 -18.39
N HIS A 78 4.43 -19.85 -18.21
CA HIS A 78 3.31 -19.81 -19.16
C HIS A 78 2.63 -18.44 -19.31
N LEU A 79 2.82 -17.51 -18.38
CA LEU A 79 2.33 -16.12 -18.45
C LEU A 79 3.33 -15.15 -19.08
N ASP A 80 4.53 -15.60 -19.43
CA ASP A 80 5.52 -14.80 -20.15
C ASP A 80 4.99 -14.43 -21.53
N GLY A 81 5.01 -13.13 -21.84
CA GLY A 81 4.46 -12.58 -23.07
C GLY A 81 2.93 -12.54 -23.16
N PHE A 82 2.21 -12.97 -22.12
CA PHE A 82 0.74 -13.00 -22.12
C PHE A 82 0.14 -11.59 -21.89
N PHE A 83 0.67 -10.88 -20.90
CA PHE A 83 0.21 -9.52 -20.57
C PHE A 83 0.95 -8.45 -21.38
N ASN A 84 0.23 -7.40 -21.75
CA ASN A 84 0.86 -6.18 -22.27
C ASN A 84 0.69 -4.97 -21.36
N TRP A 85 -0.25 -5.00 -20.42
CA TRP A 85 -0.37 -3.98 -19.39
C TRP A 85 -0.42 -4.63 -18.02
N THR A 86 -0.05 -3.87 -17.00
CA THR A 86 -0.19 -4.25 -15.60
C THR A 86 -0.92 -3.17 -14.84
N TRP A 87 -1.78 -3.59 -13.92
CA TRP A 87 -2.52 -2.73 -13.02
C TRP A 87 -2.37 -3.22 -11.58
N THR A 88 -1.26 -2.82 -10.95
CA THR A 88 -0.86 -3.36 -9.65
C THR A 88 -0.36 -2.28 -8.70
N TYR A 89 -0.08 -2.66 -7.46
CA TYR A 89 0.51 -1.76 -6.47
C TYR A 89 1.95 -1.35 -6.81
N ARG A 90 2.66 -2.09 -7.68
CA ARG A 90 4.04 -1.79 -8.06
C ARG A 90 4.15 -0.42 -8.73
N LEU A 91 5.22 0.30 -8.45
CA LEU A 91 5.43 1.65 -8.97
C LEU A 91 5.89 1.66 -10.44
N ASP A 92 6.23 0.50 -10.99
CA ASP A 92 6.57 0.30 -12.41
C ASP A 92 5.45 -0.35 -13.22
N SER A 93 4.23 -0.49 -12.67
CA SER A 93 3.07 -0.90 -13.45
C SER A 93 2.58 0.19 -14.40
N ASP A 94 2.00 -0.20 -15.53
CA ASP A 94 1.42 0.73 -16.50
C ASP A 94 0.34 1.60 -15.85
N ALA A 95 -0.57 0.93 -15.12
CA ALA A 95 -1.53 1.56 -14.23
C ALA A 95 -1.17 1.21 -12.78
N ARG A 96 -1.24 2.19 -11.89
CA ARG A 96 -1.07 1.93 -10.47
C ARG A 96 -2.40 1.62 -9.81
N TRP A 97 -2.45 0.53 -9.06
CA TRP A 97 -3.51 0.16 -8.13
C TRP A 97 -2.96 0.16 -6.70
N GLY A 98 -2.76 1.35 -6.14
CA GLY A 98 -2.09 1.54 -4.85
C GLY A 98 -3.06 1.67 -3.68
N TYR A 99 -2.52 1.67 -2.45
CA TYR A 99 -3.32 1.94 -1.24
C TYR A 99 -3.27 3.39 -0.79
N LEU A 100 -2.27 4.16 -1.22
CA LEU A 100 -2.07 5.54 -0.81
C LEU A 100 -1.53 6.44 -1.91
N VAL A 101 -1.82 7.72 -1.75
CA VAL A 101 -1.31 8.84 -2.52
C VAL A 101 -0.69 9.86 -1.57
N VAL A 102 0.41 10.48 -1.97
CA VAL A 102 1.06 11.57 -1.25
C VAL A 102 0.84 12.88 -2.00
N ARG A 103 0.45 13.91 -1.27
CA ARG A 103 0.35 15.27 -1.78
C ARG A 103 1.35 16.19 -1.11
N ASP A 104 1.79 17.21 -1.83
CA ASP A 104 2.55 18.33 -1.26
C ASP A 104 1.62 19.35 -0.58
N ARG A 105 2.20 20.40 0.00
CA ARG A 105 1.48 21.50 0.66
C ARG A 105 0.53 22.27 -0.26
N ASP A 106 0.78 22.22 -1.57
CA ASP A 106 -0.04 22.86 -2.61
C ASP A 106 -1.11 21.90 -3.14
N ASN A 107 -1.29 20.74 -2.48
CA ASN A 107 -2.26 19.69 -2.77
C ASN A 107 -2.02 18.97 -4.12
N ASN A 108 -0.83 19.08 -4.70
CA ASN A 108 -0.46 18.33 -5.90
C ASN A 108 -0.12 16.89 -5.54
N VAL A 109 -0.56 15.93 -6.36
CA VAL A 109 -0.18 14.52 -6.20
C VAL A 109 1.27 14.33 -6.65
N ILE A 110 2.18 14.05 -5.71
CA ILE A 110 3.61 13.90 -5.98
C ILE A 110 4.09 12.44 -5.95
N GLY A 111 3.32 11.53 -5.37
CA GLY A 111 3.71 10.13 -5.28
C GLY A 111 2.68 9.23 -4.62
N PRO A 112 3.07 8.03 -4.16
CA PRO A 112 4.40 7.42 -4.29
C PRO A 112 4.92 7.24 -5.73
N ASN A 113 6.25 7.26 -5.92
CA ASN A 113 6.91 7.09 -7.23
C ASN A 113 8.29 6.41 -7.05
N LYS A 114 8.87 5.83 -8.11
CA LYS A 114 10.19 5.16 -8.08
C LYS A 114 11.31 6.10 -7.63
N VAL A 115 11.21 7.38 -8.00
CA VAL A 115 12.10 8.47 -7.58
C VAL A 115 11.25 9.53 -6.90
N MET A 116 11.56 9.80 -5.64
CA MET A 116 10.93 10.87 -4.86
C MET A 116 11.99 11.88 -4.45
N HIS A 117 11.62 13.16 -4.47
CA HIS A 117 12.47 14.27 -4.03
C HIS A 117 11.88 14.89 -2.78
N TRP A 118 12.12 14.26 -1.63
CA TRP A 118 11.69 14.79 -0.35
C TRP A 118 12.56 15.95 0.08
N MET A 119 11.95 16.93 0.76
CA MET A 119 12.68 17.89 1.55
C MET A 119 13.46 17.13 2.64
N LYS A 120 14.68 17.58 2.95
CA LYS A 120 15.43 17.00 4.07
C LYS A 120 14.77 17.39 5.38
N LEU A 121 14.84 16.52 6.38
CA LEU A 121 14.19 16.76 7.68
C LEU A 121 14.67 18.05 8.35
N GLU A 122 15.96 18.39 8.19
CA GLU A 122 16.57 19.62 8.69
C GLU A 122 16.00 20.89 8.06
N ASP A 123 15.55 20.81 6.79
CA ASP A 123 15.00 21.92 6.01
C ASP A 123 13.48 22.10 6.22
N MET A 124 12.78 21.10 6.77
CA MET A 124 11.34 21.16 7.02
C MET A 124 11.00 22.10 8.17
N ASP A 125 9.88 22.83 8.08
CA ASP A 125 9.38 23.64 9.20
C ASP A 125 9.32 22.86 10.54
N PRO A 126 9.58 23.54 11.68
CA PRO A 126 9.41 22.94 12.99
C PRO A 126 7.97 22.50 13.26
N VAL A 127 7.82 21.51 14.13
CA VAL A 127 6.49 21.08 14.60
C VAL A 127 5.81 22.20 15.40
N SER A 128 4.53 22.45 15.09
CA SER A 128 3.71 23.45 15.79
C SER A 128 3.49 23.11 17.27
N ASP A 129 3.36 24.14 18.11
CA ASP A 129 3.16 23.96 19.56
C ASP A 129 1.88 23.16 19.88
N ASP A 130 0.83 23.32 19.06
CA ASP A 130 -0.41 22.57 19.25
C ASP A 130 -0.24 21.07 18.93
N LEU A 131 0.55 20.71 17.91
CA LEU A 131 0.90 19.32 17.69
C LEU A 131 1.78 18.81 18.85
N LYS A 132 2.79 19.57 19.30
CA LYS A 132 3.61 19.17 20.47
C LYS A 132 2.74 18.88 21.70
N LYS A 133 1.72 19.71 21.99
CA LYS A 133 0.77 19.47 23.10
C LYS A 133 0.03 18.15 22.95
N ARG A 134 -0.48 17.82 21.75
CA ARG A 134 -1.14 16.53 21.48
C ARG A 134 -0.18 15.35 21.60
N LEU A 135 1.04 15.51 21.11
CA LEU A 135 2.07 14.47 21.18
C LEU A 135 2.51 14.17 22.62
N LYS A 136 2.53 15.18 23.51
CA LYS A 136 2.85 15.03 24.95
C LYS A 136 1.85 14.19 25.74
N SER A 137 0.60 14.07 25.30
CA SER A 137 -0.42 13.30 26.05
C SER A 137 -0.30 11.79 25.86
N LYS A 138 0.56 11.33 24.95
CA LYS A 138 0.73 9.90 24.65
C LYS A 138 1.38 9.18 25.82
N SER A 139 0.94 7.96 26.08
CA SER A 139 1.37 7.16 27.24
C SER A 139 1.67 5.70 26.90
N LYS A 140 1.22 5.20 25.76
CA LYS A 140 1.39 3.81 25.34
C LYS A 140 2.43 3.68 24.25
N ALA A 141 3.29 2.67 24.33
CA ALA A 141 4.39 2.54 23.39
C ALA A 141 3.91 2.28 21.95
N ALA A 142 3.22 1.16 21.70
CA ALA A 142 2.80 0.83 20.33
C ALA A 142 1.43 0.15 20.26
N ALA A 143 0.73 0.40 19.16
CA ALA A 143 -0.45 -0.37 18.74
C ALA A 143 -0.17 -1.18 17.48
N TRP A 144 -0.82 -2.34 17.36
CA TRP A 144 -0.79 -3.16 16.16
C TRP A 144 -2.19 -3.71 15.84
N PHE A 145 -2.78 -3.30 14.71
CA PHE A 145 -4.10 -3.80 14.31
C PHE A 145 -3.92 -4.91 13.28
N VAL A 146 -4.37 -6.11 13.62
CA VAL A 146 -4.07 -7.31 12.85
C VAL A 146 -5.16 -8.39 12.96
N SER A 147 -5.54 -8.92 11.80
CA SER A 147 -6.48 -10.04 11.69
C SER A 147 -5.91 -11.28 10.98
N ASN A 148 -4.85 -11.14 10.20
CA ASN A 148 -4.13 -12.29 9.64
C ASN A 148 -2.94 -12.66 10.53
N CYS A 149 -3.05 -13.81 11.21
CA CYS A 149 -2.13 -14.27 12.26
C CYS A 149 -1.07 -15.25 11.74
N TYR A 150 -1.12 -15.64 10.48
CA TYR A 150 -0.18 -16.55 9.84
C TYR A 150 0.23 -15.96 8.50
N THR A 151 1.46 -15.46 8.42
CA THR A 151 1.87 -14.64 7.27
C THR A 151 3.18 -15.12 6.66
N ARG A 152 3.36 -14.90 5.35
CA ARG A 152 4.63 -15.23 4.67
C ARG A 152 5.79 -14.38 5.16
N SER A 153 5.52 -13.22 5.78
CA SER A 153 6.54 -12.37 6.38
C SER A 153 6.93 -12.78 7.80
N HIS A 154 6.23 -13.73 8.43
CA HIS A 154 6.44 -14.11 9.84
C HIS A 154 6.41 -12.90 10.79
N ARG A 155 5.61 -11.88 10.46
CA ARG A 155 5.54 -10.65 11.24
C ARG A 155 5.06 -10.90 12.68
N GLU A 156 4.23 -11.91 12.88
CA GLU A 156 3.75 -12.37 14.18
C GLU A 156 4.90 -12.83 15.09
N ASP A 157 5.85 -13.60 14.56
CA ASP A 157 7.03 -14.06 15.29
C ASP A 157 7.95 -12.89 15.62
N PHE A 158 8.14 -11.98 14.66
CA PHE A 158 8.94 -10.77 14.85
C PHE A 158 8.34 -9.85 15.93
N VAL A 159 7.02 -9.60 15.93
CA VAL A 159 6.35 -8.85 17.00
C VAL A 159 6.51 -9.57 18.34
N GLY A 160 6.42 -10.91 18.36
CA GLY A 160 6.71 -11.71 19.55
C GLY A 160 8.10 -11.45 20.12
N ALA A 161 9.13 -11.38 19.27
CA ALA A 161 10.49 -11.04 19.67
C ALA A 161 10.58 -9.58 20.18
N VAL A 162 10.00 -8.61 19.47
CA VAL A 162 10.00 -7.19 19.89
C VAL A 162 9.36 -7.03 21.26
N ARG A 163 8.21 -7.67 21.50
CA ARG A 163 7.53 -7.66 22.79
C ARG A 163 8.40 -8.18 23.92
N LYS A 164 9.19 -9.24 23.68
CA LYS A 164 10.14 -9.77 24.68
C LYS A 164 11.22 -8.76 25.04
N HIS A 165 11.73 -7.97 24.09
CA HIS A 165 12.74 -6.94 24.37
C HIS A 165 12.14 -5.69 25.02
N LEU A 166 10.91 -5.30 24.66
CA LEU A 166 10.23 -4.14 25.24
C LEU A 166 9.93 -4.30 26.75
N THR A 167 9.83 -5.52 27.27
CA THR A 167 9.63 -5.75 28.72
C THR A 167 10.78 -5.20 29.56
N LYS A 168 12.02 -5.17 29.02
CA LYS A 168 13.20 -4.58 29.68
C LYS A 168 13.01 -3.10 30.01
N TYR A 169 12.11 -2.42 29.28
CA TYR A 169 11.83 -0.99 29.38
C TYR A 169 10.44 -0.70 29.95
N ASN A 170 9.71 -1.72 30.43
CA ASN A 170 8.31 -1.61 30.86
C ASN A 170 7.38 -1.04 29.77
N LEU A 171 7.64 -1.41 28.50
CA LEU A 171 6.83 -1.01 27.35
C LEU A 171 6.07 -2.21 26.78
N THR A 172 4.91 -1.98 26.19
CA THR A 172 4.06 -3.01 25.60
C THR A 172 3.61 -2.67 24.18
N VAL A 173 3.24 -3.71 23.42
CA VAL A 173 2.53 -3.57 22.15
C VAL A 173 1.10 -4.05 22.36
N ASP A 174 0.14 -3.14 22.18
CA ASP A 174 -1.28 -3.43 22.27
C ASP A 174 -1.77 -3.99 20.92
N VAL A 175 -2.19 -5.25 20.93
CA VAL A 175 -2.60 -5.98 19.71
C VAL A 175 -4.11 -6.03 19.60
N TYR A 176 -4.65 -5.39 18.56
CA TYR A 176 -6.08 -5.33 18.26
C TYR A 176 -6.44 -6.23 17.08
N GLY A 177 -7.60 -6.89 17.15
CA GLY A 177 -8.17 -7.68 16.06
C GLY A 177 -8.31 -9.15 16.42
N GLN A 178 -8.14 -10.03 15.43
CA GLN A 178 -8.30 -11.48 15.63
C GLN A 178 -7.05 -12.11 16.26
N CYS A 179 -5.88 -11.49 16.10
CA CYS A 179 -4.61 -12.03 16.60
C CYS A 179 -4.22 -11.49 17.99
N GLY A 180 -5.12 -10.77 18.65
CA GLY A 180 -4.86 -10.13 19.94
C GLY A 180 -6.10 -10.05 20.82
N PRO A 181 -5.91 -9.71 22.11
CA PRO A 181 -7.00 -9.66 23.07
C PRO A 181 -7.90 -8.42 22.88
N LEU A 182 -7.37 -7.34 22.29
CA LEU A 182 -8.11 -6.09 22.11
C LEU A 182 -8.94 -6.13 20.84
N LYS A 183 -10.07 -5.41 20.83
CA LYS A 183 -11.01 -5.39 19.70
C LYS A 183 -11.00 -4.05 19.00
N CYS A 184 -10.95 -4.13 17.67
CA CYS A 184 -11.22 -3.03 16.77
C CYS A 184 -11.99 -3.62 15.57
N SER A 185 -13.31 -3.42 15.54
CA SER A 185 -14.11 -3.82 14.39
C SER A 185 -13.88 -2.85 13.24
N ARG A 186 -14.13 -3.30 12.01
CA ARG A 186 -14.08 -2.41 10.83
C ARG A 186 -15.14 -1.31 10.92
N ASP A 187 -16.29 -1.60 11.50
CA ASP A 187 -17.38 -0.64 11.68
C ASP A 187 -17.02 0.48 12.66
N ASP A 188 -16.13 0.21 13.63
CA ASP A 188 -15.64 1.17 14.62
C ASP A 188 -14.23 1.71 14.31
N MET A 189 -13.77 1.59 13.06
CA MET A 189 -12.38 1.90 12.70
C MET A 189 -11.98 3.34 13.05
N SER A 190 -12.89 4.32 12.89
CA SER A 190 -12.63 5.73 13.25
C SER A 190 -12.26 5.89 14.72
N ARG A 191 -12.99 5.22 15.62
CA ARG A 191 -12.70 5.21 17.07
C ARG A 191 -11.36 4.54 17.35
N CYS A 192 -11.01 3.48 16.64
CA CYS A 192 -9.70 2.84 16.81
C CYS A 192 -8.56 3.72 16.34
N LEU A 193 -8.71 4.39 15.19
CA LEU A 193 -7.72 5.33 14.67
C LEU A 193 -7.51 6.51 15.63
N ASN A 194 -8.58 7.02 16.23
CA ASN A 194 -8.47 8.04 17.27
C ASN A 194 -7.62 7.58 18.46
N LYS A 195 -7.66 6.28 18.84
CA LYS A 195 -6.77 5.76 19.88
C LYS A 195 -5.30 5.84 19.50
N ILE A 196 -4.96 5.58 18.23
CA ILE A 196 -3.59 5.77 17.72
C ILE A 196 -3.15 7.22 17.96
N GLN A 197 -4.02 8.17 17.61
CA GLN A 197 -3.75 9.60 17.77
C GLN A 197 -3.54 10.00 19.23
N THR A 198 -4.39 9.55 20.14
CA THR A 198 -4.38 10.03 21.53
C THR A 198 -3.40 9.28 22.42
N ASP A 199 -3.25 7.97 22.22
CA ASP A 199 -2.67 7.10 23.25
C ASP A 199 -1.24 6.65 22.89
N TYR A 200 -0.93 6.41 21.61
CA TYR A 200 0.26 5.65 21.19
C TYR A 200 1.37 6.51 20.58
N TYR A 201 2.62 6.26 20.97
CA TYR A 201 3.81 6.84 20.31
C TYR A 201 4.04 6.24 18.92
N PHE A 202 3.88 4.92 18.82
CA PHE A 202 4.19 4.15 17.61
C PHE A 202 3.00 3.34 17.11
N TYR A 203 2.98 3.06 15.81
CA TYR A 203 2.07 2.09 15.22
C TYR A 203 2.83 1.12 14.34
N PHE A 204 2.56 -0.18 14.48
CA PHE A 204 3.22 -1.21 13.68
C PHE A 204 2.51 -1.40 12.34
N SER A 205 3.02 -0.74 11.30
CA SER A 205 2.57 -0.83 9.90
C SER A 205 3.17 -2.07 9.20
N PHE A 206 3.03 -3.25 9.81
CA PHE A 206 3.72 -4.46 9.36
C PHE A 206 2.95 -5.16 8.24
N GLU A 207 3.62 -5.44 7.13
CA GLU A 207 3.03 -6.12 5.99
C GLU A 207 3.03 -7.64 6.14
N ASN A 208 2.03 -8.28 5.54
CA ASN A 208 1.81 -9.73 5.63
C ASN A 208 2.75 -10.55 4.72
N SER A 209 3.62 -9.89 3.96
CA SER A 209 4.50 -10.50 2.98
C SER A 209 5.59 -9.51 2.59
N PHE A 210 6.66 -10.01 1.96
CA PHE A 210 7.77 -9.18 1.50
C PHE A 210 7.76 -9.08 -0.02
N SER A 211 7.34 -7.93 -0.54
CA SER A 211 7.35 -7.64 -1.97
C SER A 211 7.77 -6.21 -2.23
N GLU A 212 8.47 -6.01 -3.34
CA GLU A 212 8.88 -4.68 -3.80
C GLU A 212 7.64 -3.80 -3.93
N ASP A 213 7.70 -2.58 -3.39
CA ASP A 213 6.62 -1.57 -3.45
C ASP A 213 5.28 -1.97 -2.78
N TYR A 214 5.21 -3.12 -2.08
CA TYR A 214 3.99 -3.51 -1.37
C TYR A 214 3.87 -2.75 -0.05
N VAL A 215 3.13 -1.64 -0.10
CA VAL A 215 2.79 -0.78 1.05
C VAL A 215 1.30 -0.54 1.04
N THR A 216 0.61 -0.90 2.12
CA THR A 216 -0.85 -0.84 2.19
C THR A 216 -1.37 0.31 3.07
N GLU A 217 -2.69 0.34 3.29
CA GLU A 217 -3.39 1.28 4.18
C GLU A 217 -2.82 1.30 5.61
N LYS A 218 -2.09 0.25 6.02
CA LYS A 218 -1.44 0.19 7.33
C LYS A 218 -0.45 1.33 7.53
N LEU A 219 0.15 1.87 6.47
CA LEU A 219 1.05 3.01 6.56
C LEU A 219 0.29 4.33 6.79
N THR A 220 -0.92 4.46 6.26
CA THR A 220 -1.70 5.71 6.42
C THR A 220 -2.26 5.86 7.83
N TYR A 221 -2.47 4.76 8.57
CA TYR A 221 -2.98 4.82 9.94
C TYR A 221 -2.13 5.70 10.88
N PRO A 222 -0.81 5.48 11.06
CA PRO A 222 0.01 6.37 11.88
C PRO A 222 0.14 7.78 11.29
N LEU A 223 0.35 7.88 9.98
CA LEU A 223 0.59 9.16 9.31
C LEU A 223 -0.63 10.10 9.43
N GLN A 224 -1.85 9.57 9.37
CA GLN A 224 -3.08 10.35 9.55
C GLN A 224 -3.49 10.51 11.03
N ASN A 225 -2.81 9.87 11.98
CA ASN A 225 -3.22 9.83 13.39
C ASN A 225 -2.03 10.03 14.35
N ASP A 226 -1.20 11.05 14.08
CA ASP A 226 -0.14 11.56 14.96
C ASP A 226 0.72 10.47 15.66
N ALA A 227 1.06 9.37 14.98
CA ALA A 227 1.95 8.34 15.53
C ALA A 227 3.11 8.04 14.57
N VAL A 228 4.23 7.58 15.11
CA VAL A 228 5.39 7.22 14.30
C VAL A 228 5.16 5.84 13.67
N PRO A 229 5.21 5.71 12.33
CA PRO A 229 5.13 4.42 11.67
C PRO A 229 6.36 3.56 12.01
N VAL A 230 6.12 2.33 12.42
CA VAL A 230 7.14 1.28 12.49
C VAL A 230 6.83 0.29 11.38
N VAL A 231 7.70 0.22 10.38
CA VAL A 231 7.46 -0.54 9.15
C VAL A 231 8.22 -1.86 9.15
N TYR A 232 7.59 -2.89 8.61
CA TYR A 232 8.19 -4.22 8.43
C TYR A 232 7.63 -4.81 7.13
N GLY A 233 8.38 -4.68 6.05
CA GLY A 233 7.93 -5.02 4.70
C GLY A 233 9.09 -5.09 3.70
N GLY A 234 8.76 -5.38 2.44
CA GLY A 234 9.74 -5.53 1.35
C GLY A 234 9.95 -4.29 0.49
N ALA A 235 9.25 -3.19 0.79
CA ALA A 235 9.31 -1.96 0.02
C ALA A 235 10.52 -1.09 0.40
N ASN A 236 10.98 -0.27 -0.56
CA ASN A 236 11.81 0.88 -0.24
C ASN A 236 10.90 2.03 0.22
N TYR A 237 10.83 2.26 1.53
CA TYR A 237 9.91 3.23 2.14
C TYR A 237 10.21 4.69 1.77
N THR A 238 11.44 5.01 1.31
CA THR A 238 11.77 6.34 0.77
C THR A 238 11.01 6.66 -0.52
N ARG A 239 10.39 5.67 -1.19
CA ARG A 239 9.46 5.91 -2.31
C ARG A 239 8.07 6.37 -1.85
N PHE A 240 7.76 6.17 -0.56
CA PHE A 240 6.43 6.34 0.00
C PHE A 240 6.35 7.49 0.99
N MET A 241 7.39 7.78 1.76
CA MET A 241 7.44 8.87 2.73
C MET A 241 8.87 9.39 2.93
N PRO A 242 9.07 10.61 3.47
CA PRO A 242 10.39 11.14 3.77
C PRO A 242 11.22 10.21 4.66
N ASP A 243 12.53 10.22 4.48
CA ASP A 243 13.42 9.48 5.39
C ASP A 243 13.49 10.16 6.78
N GLY A 244 13.66 9.36 7.83
CA GLY A 244 13.74 9.85 9.20
C GLY A 244 12.40 10.09 9.91
N ILE A 245 11.25 9.86 9.25
CA ILE A 245 9.91 9.99 9.88
C ILE A 245 9.30 8.65 10.33
N TYR A 246 10.05 7.56 10.21
CA TYR A 246 9.60 6.19 10.52
C TYR A 246 10.75 5.34 11.08
N LEU A 247 10.42 4.19 11.66
CA LEU A 247 11.40 3.18 12.07
C LEU A 247 11.30 1.95 11.17
N ASN A 248 12.39 1.56 10.53
CA ASN A 248 12.45 0.33 9.74
C ASN A 248 12.80 -0.87 10.64
N ALA A 249 11.78 -1.59 11.09
CA ALA A 249 11.94 -2.73 11.99
C ALA A 249 12.74 -3.89 11.38
N LYS A 250 12.64 -4.07 10.06
CA LYS A 250 13.37 -5.15 9.35
C LYS A 250 14.88 -4.90 9.36
N GLU A 251 15.30 -3.64 9.27
CA GLU A 251 16.72 -3.25 9.31
C GLU A 251 17.27 -3.21 10.74
N LEU A 252 16.49 -2.69 11.70
CA LEU A 252 16.92 -2.60 13.10
C LEU A 252 16.98 -3.99 13.76
N GLY A 253 16.03 -4.88 13.47
CA GLY A 253 15.82 -6.09 14.24
C GLY A 253 15.11 -5.81 15.57
N ALA A 254 14.70 -6.88 16.26
CA ALA A 254 13.75 -6.77 17.37
C ALA A 254 14.31 -6.05 18.62
N GLU A 255 15.57 -6.34 19.00
CA GLU A 255 16.21 -5.74 20.17
C GLU A 255 16.48 -4.25 19.99
N GLU A 256 17.11 -3.91 18.87
CA GLU A 256 17.46 -2.52 18.55
C GLU A 256 16.21 -1.66 18.33
N LEU A 257 15.16 -2.23 17.74
CA LEU A 257 13.86 -1.55 17.65
C LEU A 257 13.32 -1.21 19.04
N ALA A 258 13.31 -2.18 19.96
CA ALA A 258 12.81 -1.94 21.32
C ALA A 258 13.64 -0.87 22.05
N ARG A 259 14.98 -0.92 21.92
CA ARG A 259 15.90 0.08 22.49
C ARG A 259 15.66 1.47 21.89
N THR A 260 15.51 1.55 20.57
CA THR A 260 15.25 2.81 19.86
C THR A 260 13.90 3.40 20.23
N MET A 261 12.84 2.60 20.31
CA MET A 261 11.52 3.05 20.76
C MET A 261 11.57 3.63 22.18
N HIS A 262 12.27 2.95 23.10
CA HIS A 262 12.46 3.45 24.46
C HIS A 262 13.24 4.77 24.48
N ALA A 263 14.33 4.88 23.71
CA ALA A 263 15.12 6.11 23.64
C ALA A 263 14.30 7.30 23.12
N ILE A 264 13.45 7.08 22.11
CA ILE A 264 12.57 8.13 21.55
C ILE A 264 11.49 8.55 22.55
N ILE A 265 10.87 7.60 23.28
CA ILE A 265 9.85 7.92 24.28
C ILE A 265 10.42 8.82 25.40
N ASN A 266 11.69 8.64 25.75
CA ASN A 266 12.36 9.42 26.80
C ASN A 266 13.03 10.72 26.29
N ASP A 267 12.91 11.04 25.00
CA ASP A 267 13.44 12.26 24.39
C ASP A 267 12.34 12.96 23.58
N PRO A 268 11.55 13.85 24.22
CA PRO A 268 10.46 14.54 23.56
C PRO A 268 10.87 15.34 22.32
N GLU A 269 12.03 15.98 22.35
CA GLU A 269 12.50 16.78 21.21
C GLU A 269 12.84 15.89 20.02
N ARG A 270 13.50 14.74 20.26
CA ARG A 270 13.70 13.73 19.23
C ARG A 270 12.38 13.16 18.72
N TYR A 271 11.40 12.90 19.59
CA TYR A 271 10.09 12.43 19.19
C TYR A 271 9.37 13.42 18.27
N TYR A 272 9.45 14.73 18.56
CA TYR A 272 8.86 15.75 17.69
C TYR A 272 9.49 15.80 16.30
N GLN A 273 10.79 15.49 16.14
CA GLN A 273 11.42 15.52 14.81
C GLN A 273 10.71 14.58 13.81
N PHE A 274 10.11 13.48 14.26
CA PHE A 274 9.37 12.55 13.39
C PHE A 274 8.12 13.15 12.74
N PHE A 275 7.68 14.35 13.15
CA PHE A 275 6.44 14.99 12.69
C PHE A 275 6.65 16.28 11.90
N ARG A 276 7.90 16.71 11.62
CA ARG A 276 8.18 17.93 10.84
C ARG A 276 7.59 17.90 9.44
N TRP A 277 7.33 16.72 8.89
CA TRP A 277 6.73 16.54 7.58
C TRP A 277 5.27 17.03 7.47
N GLN A 278 4.53 17.14 8.59
CA GLN A 278 3.06 17.34 8.56
C GLN A 278 2.61 18.66 7.92
N SER A 279 3.47 19.69 7.87
CA SER A 279 3.16 20.95 7.17
C SER A 279 3.54 20.94 5.69
N HIS A 280 4.23 19.91 5.22
CA HIS A 280 4.76 19.83 3.84
C HIS A 280 4.08 18.77 3.00
N TYR A 281 3.59 17.70 3.63
CA TYR A 281 3.00 16.56 2.94
C TYR A 281 1.75 16.06 3.62
N SER A 282 0.82 15.52 2.84
CA SER A 282 -0.34 14.79 3.32
C SER A 282 -0.45 13.41 2.67
N PHE A 283 -0.96 12.46 3.45
CA PHE A 283 -1.11 11.07 3.03
C PHE A 283 -2.59 10.73 2.95
N HIS A 284 -2.99 10.14 1.83
CA HIS A 284 -4.39 9.87 1.51
C HIS A 284 -4.58 8.42 1.11
N ARG A 285 -5.68 7.81 1.54
CA ARG A 285 -6.07 6.47 1.09
C ARG A 285 -6.62 6.53 -0.32
N ARG A 286 -6.61 5.38 -1.00
CA ARG A 286 -7.34 5.19 -2.26
C ARG A 286 -8.82 5.58 -2.10
N GLN A 287 -9.40 6.14 -3.16
CA GLN A 287 -10.82 6.47 -3.26
C GLN A 287 -11.31 7.55 -2.28
N GLU A 288 -10.41 8.31 -1.63
CA GLU A 288 -10.80 9.51 -0.85
C GLU A 288 -11.29 10.66 -1.75
N SER A 289 -10.87 10.64 -3.02
CA SER A 289 -11.18 11.65 -4.05
C SER A 289 -11.15 11.02 -5.45
N VAL A 290 -11.71 11.69 -6.44
CA VAL A 290 -11.75 11.22 -7.84
C VAL A 290 -10.34 11.02 -8.39
N GLU A 291 -9.41 11.90 -8.05
CA GLU A 291 -8.00 11.84 -8.46
C GLU A 291 -7.25 10.64 -7.86
N THR A 292 -7.77 10.08 -6.76
CA THR A 292 -7.22 8.92 -6.05
C THR A 292 -8.02 7.64 -6.30
N ASP A 293 -9.05 7.67 -7.14
CA ASP A 293 -9.82 6.47 -7.50
C ASP A 293 -9.17 5.76 -8.70
N ASP A 294 -8.65 4.56 -8.45
CA ASP A 294 -7.90 3.79 -9.44
C ASP A 294 -8.75 3.43 -10.67
N TYR A 295 -10.09 3.31 -10.54
CA TYR A 295 -10.98 3.02 -11.66
C TYR A 295 -11.12 4.24 -12.58
N CYS A 296 -11.30 5.44 -12.00
CA CYS A 296 -11.31 6.68 -12.77
C CYS A 296 -9.98 6.89 -13.50
N ARG A 297 -8.86 6.64 -12.83
CA ARG A 297 -7.53 6.72 -13.45
C ARG A 297 -7.36 5.72 -14.58
N PHE A 298 -7.77 4.46 -14.38
CA PHE A 298 -7.68 3.43 -15.42
C PHE A 298 -8.54 3.77 -16.64
N CYS A 299 -9.77 4.27 -16.44
CA CYS A 299 -10.59 4.75 -17.55
C CYS A 299 -9.98 5.96 -18.27
N SER A 300 -9.35 6.87 -17.54
CA SER A 300 -8.64 8.01 -18.14
C SER A 300 -7.47 7.53 -19.01
N MET A 301 -6.73 6.51 -18.58
CA MET A 301 -5.67 5.89 -19.39
C MET A 301 -6.19 5.25 -20.67
N LEU A 302 -7.38 4.65 -20.66
CA LEU A 302 -8.00 4.09 -21.87
C LEU A 302 -8.48 5.15 -22.86
N ASN A 303 -8.67 6.39 -22.40
CA ASN A 303 -9.01 7.53 -23.25
C ASN A 303 -7.77 8.28 -23.75
N ASP A 304 -6.56 7.84 -23.40
CA ASP A 304 -5.31 8.34 -23.96
C ASP A 304 -4.94 7.50 -25.20
N GLU A 305 -5.19 8.05 -26.38
CA GLU A 305 -4.94 7.36 -27.65
C GLU A 305 -3.48 6.95 -27.83
N GLU A 306 -2.52 7.78 -27.39
CA GLU A 306 -1.10 7.51 -27.56
C GLU A 306 -0.66 6.35 -26.67
N LEU A 307 -1.16 6.33 -25.43
CA LEU A 307 -0.92 5.23 -24.50
C LEU A 307 -1.52 3.91 -25.02
N VAL A 308 -2.75 3.95 -25.54
CA VAL A 308 -3.44 2.76 -26.05
C VAL A 308 -2.80 2.25 -27.34
N LYS A 309 -2.35 3.12 -28.26
CA LYS A 309 -1.67 2.72 -29.51
C LYS A 309 -0.29 2.09 -29.24
N ARG A 310 0.35 2.39 -28.12
CA ARG A 310 1.66 1.80 -27.78
C ARG A 310 1.57 0.28 -27.65
N THR A 311 2.40 -0.41 -28.44
CA THR A 311 2.56 -1.86 -28.32
C THR A 311 3.55 -2.17 -27.21
N THR A 312 3.07 -2.83 -26.16
CA THR A 312 3.86 -3.29 -25.00
C THR A 312 3.70 -4.81 -24.88
N VAL A 313 4.67 -5.48 -24.25
CA VAL A 313 4.59 -6.91 -23.89
C VAL A 313 5.51 -7.16 -22.70
N TYR A 314 5.01 -7.81 -21.65
CA TYR A 314 5.84 -8.29 -20.54
C TYR A 314 6.43 -9.65 -20.90
N ARG A 315 7.58 -9.65 -21.60
CA ARG A 315 8.21 -10.89 -22.10
C ARG A 315 8.70 -11.83 -20.98
N ASN A 316 9.18 -11.26 -19.89
CA ASN A 316 9.68 -11.99 -18.72
C ASN A 316 8.78 -11.64 -17.53
N PHE A 317 7.50 -12.01 -17.64
CA PHE A 317 6.47 -11.61 -16.67
C PHE A 317 6.71 -12.28 -15.31
N LYS A 318 7.15 -13.54 -15.33
CA LYS A 318 7.54 -14.26 -14.11
C LYS A 318 8.62 -13.49 -13.34
N GLU A 319 9.72 -13.11 -14.00
CA GLU A 319 10.83 -12.39 -13.36
C GLU A 319 10.42 -10.99 -12.90
N TRP A 320 9.55 -10.32 -13.65
CA TRP A 320 9.02 -9.03 -13.24
C TRP A 320 8.15 -9.17 -11.99
N TRP A 321 7.20 -10.12 -11.95
CA TRP A 321 6.24 -10.22 -10.85
C TRP A 321 6.80 -10.90 -9.60
N THR A 322 7.40 -12.08 -9.76
CA THR A 322 7.70 -12.98 -8.64
C THR A 322 9.00 -12.61 -7.94
N PRO A 323 8.98 -12.35 -6.61
CA PRO A 323 10.22 -12.09 -5.88
C PRO A 323 11.13 -13.34 -5.87
N PRO A 324 12.47 -13.16 -5.84
CA PRO A 324 13.41 -14.27 -5.79
C PRO A 324 13.14 -15.22 -4.61
N GLY A 325 13.16 -16.54 -4.87
CA GLY A 325 12.99 -17.59 -3.85
C GLY A 325 11.57 -17.73 -3.27
N LYS A 326 10.55 -17.18 -3.94
CA LYS A 326 9.14 -17.29 -3.52
C LYS A 326 8.34 -18.39 -4.24
N CYS A 327 9.01 -19.03 -5.19
CA CYS A 327 8.77 -20.37 -5.70
C CYS A 327 9.89 -21.27 -5.14
#